data_AF-A0A7N0TVD2-F1
#
_entry.id   AF-A0A7N0TVD2-F1
#
_cell.length_a   1.000
_cell.length_b   1.000
_cell.length_c   1.000
_cell.angle_alpha   90.00
_cell.angle_beta   90.00
_cell.angle_gamma   90.00
#
_symmetry.space_group_name_H-M   'P 1'
#
loop_
_entity.id
_entity.type
_entity.pdbx_description
1 polymer ?
#
loop_
_entity_poly.entity_id
_entity_poly.type
_entity_poly.pdbx_seq_one_letter_code
_entity_poly.pdbx_strand_id
1 'polypeptide(L)'
;MRFVWCCFQASDLREKFEANRHVEDLDTMDRLIDNAEATYNKFRHPDPYIVPWAPGGSKFTRNPAPPQGIELVYDFGREDND
;
A
#
# COMPACT_ATOMS: atom_id res chain seq x y z
N MET A 1 -21.98 2.15 -8.51
CA MET A 1 -20.65 2.80 -8.45
C MET A 1 -19.80 2.20 -9.56
N ARG A 2 -19.66 2.90 -10.68
CA ARG A 2 -19.00 2.34 -11.88
C ARG A 2 -17.49 2.49 -11.70
N PHE A 3 -16.76 1.39 -11.64
CA PHE A 3 -15.29 1.36 -11.75
C PHE A 3 -14.90 1.80 -13.18
N VAL A 4 -15.04 3.11 -13.49
CA VAL A 4 -14.71 3.69 -14.80
C VAL A 4 -13.20 3.88 -14.99
N TRP A 5 -12.45 3.87 -13.89
CA TRP A 5 -11.01 4.17 -13.87
C TRP A 5 -10.14 3.08 -14.54
N CYS A 6 -10.57 1.81 -14.52
CA CYS A 6 -9.66 0.68 -14.78
C CYS A 6 -9.33 0.40 -16.26
N CYS A 7 -10.15 0.83 -17.23
CA CYS A 7 -9.90 0.46 -18.63
C CYS A 7 -9.46 1.61 -19.53
N PHE A 8 -10.07 2.79 -19.44
CA PHE A 8 -9.74 3.86 -20.40
C PHE A 8 -8.56 4.70 -19.91
N GLN A 9 -8.70 5.35 -18.76
CA GLN A 9 -7.65 6.21 -18.21
C GLN A 9 -6.37 5.44 -17.85
N ALA A 10 -6.49 4.19 -17.40
CA ALA A 10 -5.34 3.34 -17.12
C ALA A 10 -4.59 2.92 -18.41
N SER A 11 -5.31 2.68 -19.52
CA SER A 11 -4.69 2.33 -20.81
C SER A 11 -4.00 3.56 -21.41
N ASP A 12 -4.65 4.72 -21.41
CA ASP A 12 -4.05 5.99 -21.86
C ASP A 12 -2.76 6.32 -21.10
N LEU A 13 -2.74 6.06 -19.79
CA LEU A 13 -1.54 6.25 -18.98
C LEU A 13 -0.43 5.27 -19.40
N ARG A 14 -0.78 4.01 -19.64
CA ARG A 14 0.18 2.99 -20.09
C ARG A 14 0.77 3.33 -21.45
N GLU A 15 -0.02 3.84 -22.40
CA GLU A 15 0.47 4.31 -23.70
C GLU A 15 1.50 5.44 -23.58
N LYS A 16 1.27 6.39 -22.66
CA LYS A 16 2.24 7.48 -22.39
C LYS A 16 3.57 6.95 -21.84
N PHE A 17 3.55 5.91 -21.03
CA PHE A 17 4.78 5.27 -20.54
C PHE A 17 5.49 4.48 -21.66
N GLU A 18 4.75 3.75 -22.50
CA GLU A 18 5.35 3.01 -23.62
C GLU A 18 5.96 3.96 -24.67
N ALA A 19 5.36 5.13 -24.92
CA ALA A 19 5.90 6.13 -25.83
C ALA A 19 7.28 6.69 -25.40
N ASN A 20 7.57 6.69 -24.10
CA ASN A 20 8.83 7.21 -23.53
C ASN A 20 9.80 6.09 -23.10
N ARG A 21 9.55 4.83 -23.49
CA ARG A 21 10.34 3.66 -23.04
C ARG A 21 11.78 3.64 -23.54
N HIS A 22 12.03 4.25 -24.69
CA HIS A 22 13.31 4.18 -25.40
C HIS A 22 14.11 5.50 -25.36
N VAL A 23 13.88 6.34 -24.36
CA VAL A 23 14.70 7.53 -24.14
C VAL A 23 16.04 7.09 -23.54
N GLU A 24 17.14 7.35 -24.25
CA GLU A 24 18.50 6.94 -23.84
C GLU A 24 19.28 8.07 -23.14
N ASP A 25 18.76 9.30 -23.18
CA ASP A 25 19.38 10.47 -22.56
C ASP A 25 18.95 10.65 -21.10
N LEU A 26 19.92 10.65 -20.18
CA LEU A 26 19.69 10.69 -18.72
C LEU A 26 19.04 12.00 -18.27
N ASP A 27 19.51 13.14 -18.77
CA ASP A 27 18.97 14.47 -18.41
C ASP A 27 17.50 14.62 -18.84
N THR A 28 17.16 14.05 -20.00
CA THR A 28 15.80 14.03 -20.51
C THR A 28 14.91 13.11 -19.67
N MET A 29 15.42 11.96 -19.21
CA MET A 29 14.68 11.06 -18.33
C MET A 29 14.32 11.72 -17.00
N ASP A 30 15.27 12.40 -16.35
CA ASP A 30 15.04 13.06 -15.06
C ASP A 30 13.97 14.16 -15.19
N ARG A 31 14.04 14.98 -16.25
CA ARG A 31 13.00 15.99 -16.53
C ARG A 31 11.63 15.37 -16.77
N LEU A 32 11.56 14.22 -17.44
CA LEU A 32 10.29 13.53 -17.68
C LEU A 32 9.70 12.98 -16.38
N ILE A 33 10.53 12.45 -15.48
CA ILE A 33 10.12 11.96 -14.16
C ILE A 33 9.61 13.13 -13.31
N ASP A 34 10.33 14.24 -13.24
CA ASP A 34 9.91 15.42 -12.48
C ASP A 34 8.54 15.95 -12.94
N ASN A 35 8.33 16.03 -14.25
CA ASN A 35 7.06 16.45 -14.83
C ASN A 35 5.93 15.45 -14.52
N ALA A 36 6.23 14.15 -14.53
CA ALA A 36 5.28 13.10 -14.20
C ALA A 36 4.89 13.15 -12.72
N GLU A 37 5.84 13.34 -11.80
CA GLU A 37 5.60 13.47 -10.36
C GLU A 37 4.80 14.73 -10.03
N ALA A 38 5.09 15.86 -10.67
CA ALA A 38 4.32 17.09 -10.52
C ALA A 38 2.85 16.88 -10.93
N THR A 39 2.63 16.18 -12.04
CA THR A 39 1.29 15.82 -12.51
C THR A 39 0.59 14.86 -11.54
N TYR A 40 1.29 13.82 -11.07
CA TYR A 40 0.76 12.87 -10.09
C TYR A 40 0.33 13.55 -8.79
N ASN A 41 1.15 14.45 -8.26
CA ASN A 41 0.84 15.20 -7.04
C ASN A 41 -0.40 16.08 -7.18
N LYS A 42 -0.62 16.68 -8.36
CA LYS A 42 -1.82 17.48 -8.63
C LYS A 42 -3.11 16.65 -8.63
N PHE A 43 -3.05 15.42 -9.13
CA PHE A 43 -4.21 14.54 -9.29
C PHE A 43 -4.33 13.48 -8.19
N ARG A 44 -3.57 13.60 -7.09
CA ARG A 44 -3.70 12.68 -5.96
C ARG A 44 -5.09 12.81 -5.33
N HIS A 45 -5.70 11.66 -5.08
CA HIS A 45 -6.94 11.59 -4.31
C HIS A 45 -6.64 11.80 -2.82
N PRO A 46 -7.42 12.62 -2.08
CA PRO A 46 -7.24 12.82 -0.64
C PRO A 46 -7.32 11.54 0.21
N ASP A 47 -8.10 10.54 -0.19
CA ASP A 47 -8.23 9.27 0.52
C ASP A 47 -7.91 8.09 -0.41
N PRO A 48 -6.63 7.72 -0.56
CA PRO A 48 -6.25 6.64 -1.46
C PRO A 48 -6.81 5.31 -0.96
N TYR A 49 -7.18 4.44 -1.90
CA TYR A 49 -7.58 3.08 -1.55
C TYR A 49 -6.39 2.32 -0.95
N ILE A 50 -6.47 2.03 0.36
CA ILE A 50 -5.47 1.25 1.10
C ILE A 50 -6.06 -0.13 1.40
N VAL A 51 -5.28 -1.17 1.13
CA VAL A 51 -5.72 -2.54 1.43
C VAL A 51 -5.91 -2.72 2.95
N PRO A 52 -6.93 -3.47 3.41
CA PRO A 52 -7.31 -3.47 4.82
C PRO A 52 -6.20 -3.88 5.81
N TRP A 53 -5.27 -4.75 5.40
CA TRP A 53 -4.20 -5.29 6.25
C TRP A 53 -2.88 -4.51 6.15
N ALA A 54 -2.77 -3.52 5.26
CA ALA A 54 -1.58 -2.68 5.15
C ALA A 54 -1.59 -1.59 6.23
N PRO A 55 -0.44 -0.97 6.53
CA PRO A 55 -0.38 0.21 7.39
C PRO A 55 -1.36 1.29 6.91
N GLY A 56 -2.19 1.80 7.81
CA GLY A 56 -3.28 2.75 7.47
C GLY A 56 -4.59 2.10 7.01
N GLY A 57 -4.64 0.77 6.88
CA GLY A 57 -5.86 0.02 6.60
C GLY A 57 -6.69 -0.29 7.85
N SER A 58 -8.00 -0.48 7.68
CA SER A 58 -8.97 -0.72 8.76
C SER A 58 -8.78 -2.02 9.57
N LYS A 59 -7.88 -2.90 9.11
CA LYS A 59 -7.58 -4.20 9.74
C LYS A 59 -6.10 -4.37 10.12
N PHE A 60 -5.25 -3.34 9.99
CA PHE A 60 -3.81 -3.44 10.20
C PHE A 60 -3.40 -4.05 11.56
N THR A 61 -4.02 -3.62 12.66
CA THR A 61 -3.67 -4.07 14.02
C THR A 61 -4.77 -4.90 14.68
N ARG A 62 -5.61 -5.59 13.91
CA ARG A 62 -6.71 -6.39 14.47
C ARG A 62 -6.28 -7.67 15.17
N ASN A 63 -5.13 -8.25 14.79
CA ASN A 63 -4.61 -9.47 15.39
C ASN A 63 -3.07 -9.43 15.47
N PRO A 64 -2.48 -8.60 16.36
CA PRO A 64 -1.04 -8.67 16.61
C PRO A 64 -0.70 -10.03 17.23
N ALA A 65 0.47 -10.57 16.89
CA ALA A 65 0.97 -11.77 17.57
C ALA A 65 1.14 -11.48 19.07
N PRO A 66 0.79 -12.43 19.96
CA PRO A 66 0.96 -12.24 21.39
C PRO A 66 2.43 -11.94 21.70
N PRO A 67 2.72 -11.00 22.62
CA PRO A 67 4.09 -10.66 22.98
C PRO A 67 4.81 -11.87 23.58
N GLN A 68 6.07 -12.07 23.20
CA GLN A 68 6.91 -13.15 23.71
C GLN A 68 7.22 -12.87 25.19
N GLY A 69 6.77 -13.75 26.09
CA GLY A 69 6.95 -13.59 27.55
C GLY A 69 5.70 -13.85 28.39
N ILE A 70 4.56 -14.17 27.76
CA ILE A 70 3.35 -14.61 28.47
C ILE A 70 3.38 -16.14 28.54
N GLU A 71 3.63 -16.69 29.73
CA GLU A 71 3.50 -18.11 29.99
C GLU A 71 2.04 -18.45 30.34
N LEU A 72 1.47 -19.45 29.68
CA LEU A 72 0.19 -20.03 30.08
C LEU A 72 0.44 -20.90 31.32
N VAL A 73 0.23 -20.32 32.51
CA VAL A 73 0.23 -21.09 33.77
C VAL A 73 -1.05 -21.93 33.81
N TYR A 74 -0.92 -23.23 33.57
CA TYR A 74 -2.00 -24.21 33.69
C TYR A 74 -2.17 -24.69 35.13
N ASP A 75 -2.21 -23.77 36.09
CA ASP A 75 -2.59 -24.11 37.47
C ASP A 75 -4.10 -24.09 37.58
N PHE A 76 -4.72 -25.25 37.35
CA PHE A 76 -6.17 -25.46 37.39
C PHE A 76 -6.74 -25.50 38.82
N GLY A 77 -6.15 -24.74 39.75
CA GLY A 77 -6.65 -24.65 41.12
C GLY A 77 -6.55 -25.97 41.90
N ARG A 78 -5.48 -26.75 41.67
CA ARG A 78 -5.11 -27.78 42.63
C ARG A 78 -4.38 -27.08 43.77
N GLU A 79 -5.15 -26.56 44.72
CA GLU A 79 -4.61 -26.22 46.03
C GLU A 79 -3.96 -27.49 46.58
N ASP A 80 -2.66 -27.46 46.81
CA ASP A 80 -1.90 -28.54 47.44
C ASP A 80 -2.53 -28.82 48.81
N ASN A 81 -3.39 -29.83 48.86
CA ASN A 81 -4.06 -30.30 50.06
C ASN A 81 -3.16 -31.39 50.66
N ASP A 82 -2.12 -30.94 51.37
CA ASP A 82 -1.28 -31.76 52.28
C ASP A 82 -2.03 -32.12 53.57
#